data_AF-A0A562I6J4-F1
#
_entry.id   AF-A0A562I6J4-F1
#
_cell.length_a   1.000
_cell.length_b   1.000
_cell.length_c   1.000
_cell.angle_alpha   90.00
_cell.angle_beta   90.00
_cell.angle_gamma   90.00
#
_symmetry.space_group_name_H-M   'P 1'
#
loop_
_entity.id
_entity.type
_entity.pdbx_description
1 polymer ?
#
loop_
_entity_poly.entity_id
_entity_poly.type
_entity_poly.pdbx_seq_one_letter_code
_entity_poly.pdbx_strand_id
1 'polypeptide(L)'
;MTGYASTAFALAAALAGLAPLAVRGDEPLALYAALATLLAVLAGPVARPAATLRLTALGLAAVALLAVAPATVTALVAPYGEAAPPWSGAPTGGPVPGAAPAGVALLVLTVAAALAGYSAHARARAADAPSRSADRAAWAGAALAALPFAAAALPVLLAAAGAPWPVVPAAVLLVGLAALLAAVLTPPRPLLAPVTVPVGLVATGSGLAGLLATRAGTLGGLAALVVVAVLVAAVARAGAVRLVGALVAVAATTGFALTAALAAGLPLRSAAYPVLAVAALVLAVAALAAVRAGAAGRALDAAAQAVALLALLQALGSYRHAAAVCVLWGAAVGLRLLRRGEPGGQRWAFAGIAGGSELLGAWLLLAAGGVAVLEAYTLPAAGLALAAGVVALRTRPGLNSWLALGPALAAGLLPSLVSVLFAPDPQPWRRLLLGAAALGVVLAGATRRWQAPVLLGGNTLAVLALYELVRGWDLLPRWIFLAGGGLALIGLAATYERRRRDLARLRAAVGRMG
;
A
#
# COMPACT_ATOMS: atom_id res chain seq x y z
N MET A 1 -39.22 -38.77 -24.18
CA MET A 1 -40.40 -37.87 -24.22
C MET A 1 -40.34 -37.05 -25.49
N THR A 2 -41.34 -37.14 -26.37
CA THR A 2 -41.40 -36.43 -27.65
C THR A 2 -42.51 -35.37 -27.64
N GLY A 3 -42.23 -34.20 -28.22
CA GLY A 3 -43.19 -33.12 -28.47
C GLY A 3 -44.01 -32.74 -27.23
N TYR A 4 -45.30 -33.07 -27.26
CA TYR A 4 -46.29 -32.79 -26.21
C TYR A 4 -45.90 -33.31 -24.83
N ALA A 5 -45.25 -34.47 -24.72
CA ALA A 5 -44.87 -35.01 -23.41
C ALA A 5 -43.82 -34.14 -22.70
N SER A 6 -42.91 -33.53 -23.47
CA SER A 6 -41.86 -32.67 -22.93
C SER A 6 -42.40 -31.31 -22.48
N THR A 7 -43.34 -30.74 -23.24
CA THR A 7 -43.99 -29.47 -22.92
C THR A 7 -44.97 -29.62 -21.76
N ALA A 8 -45.73 -30.72 -21.72
CA ALA A 8 -46.61 -31.05 -20.59
C ALA A 8 -45.81 -31.24 -19.29
N PHE A 9 -44.68 -31.95 -19.33
CA PHE A 9 -43.80 -32.10 -18.17
C PHE A 9 -43.20 -30.77 -17.71
N ALA A 10 -42.76 -29.91 -18.63
CA ALA A 10 -42.26 -28.58 -18.31
C ALA A 10 -43.34 -27.71 -17.65
N LEU A 11 -44.57 -27.75 -18.17
CA LEU A 11 -45.71 -27.03 -17.58
C LEU A 11 -46.04 -27.55 -16.18
N ALA A 12 -46.09 -28.88 -16.00
CA ALA A 12 -46.34 -29.51 -14.70
C ALA A 12 -45.25 -29.15 -13.68
N ALA A 13 -43.97 -29.17 -14.08
CA ALA A 13 -42.86 -28.75 -13.22
C ALA A 13 -42.95 -27.27 -12.83
N ALA A 14 -43.33 -26.39 -13.77
CA ALA A 14 -43.54 -24.96 -13.48
C ALA A 14 -44.68 -24.74 -12.49
N LEU A 15 -45.82 -25.40 -12.71
CA LEU A 15 -46.99 -25.30 -11.82
C LEU A 15 -46.68 -25.85 -10.43
N ALA A 16 -46.00 -27.00 -10.34
CA ALA A 16 -45.61 -27.59 -9.05
C ALA A 16 -44.58 -26.73 -8.30
N GLY A 17 -43.59 -26.16 -9.00
CA GLY A 17 -42.57 -25.30 -8.40
C GLY A 17 -43.11 -23.95 -7.91
N LEU A 18 -44.19 -23.44 -8.53
CA LEU A 18 -44.82 -22.16 -8.21
C LEU A 18 -46.10 -22.29 -7.37
N ALA A 19 -46.53 -23.51 -7.05
CA ALA A 19 -47.74 -23.78 -6.28
C ALA A 19 -47.83 -22.99 -4.94
N PRO A 20 -46.72 -22.78 -4.18
CA PRO A 20 -46.78 -22.00 -2.95
C PRO A 20 -47.15 -20.51 -3.14
N LEU A 21 -47.12 -19.97 -4.35
CA LEU A 21 -47.59 -18.61 -4.64
C LEU A 21 -49.12 -18.53 -4.79
N ALA A 22 -49.75 -19.64 -5.20
CA ALA A 22 -51.19 -19.69 -5.48
C ALA A 22 -52.00 -20.11 -4.25
N VAL A 23 -51.41 -20.91 -3.37
CA VAL A 23 -52.03 -21.39 -2.13
C VAL A 23 -51.42 -20.64 -0.96
N ARG A 24 -52.25 -19.90 -0.21
CA ARG A 24 -51.81 -19.28 1.05
C ARG A 24 -51.53 -20.39 2.08
N GLY A 25 -50.28 -20.81 2.15
CA GLY A 25 -49.72 -21.63 3.21
C GLY A 25 -48.28 -21.18 3.47
N ASP A 26 -47.75 -21.41 4.67
CA ASP A 26 -46.36 -21.11 5.04
C ASP A 26 -45.34 -22.07 4.37
N GLU A 27 -45.66 -22.56 3.18
CA GLU A 27 -44.88 -23.53 2.42
C GLU A 27 -43.64 -22.87 1.80
N PRO A 28 -42.47 -23.52 1.87
CA PRO A 28 -41.21 -22.93 1.43
C PRO A 28 -41.09 -22.91 -0.11
N LEU A 29 -41.49 -21.81 -0.75
CA LEU A 29 -41.39 -21.58 -2.20
C LEU A 29 -40.02 -21.98 -2.79
N ALA A 30 -38.94 -21.63 -2.10
CA ALA A 30 -37.57 -21.96 -2.48
C ALA A 30 -37.36 -23.46 -2.73
N LEU A 31 -37.91 -24.32 -1.87
CA LEU A 31 -37.70 -25.76 -1.91
C LEU A 31 -38.48 -26.39 -3.08
N TYR A 32 -39.74 -26.00 -3.27
CA TYR A 32 -40.56 -26.48 -4.38
C TYR A 32 -39.97 -26.07 -5.73
N ALA A 33 -39.54 -24.81 -5.87
CA ALA A 33 -38.88 -24.34 -7.08
C ALA A 33 -37.56 -25.08 -7.34
N ALA A 34 -36.73 -25.32 -6.31
CA ALA A 34 -35.48 -26.07 -6.45
C ALA A 34 -35.69 -27.55 -6.84
N LEU A 35 -36.67 -28.22 -6.23
CA LEU A 35 -37.02 -29.60 -6.57
C LEU A 35 -37.54 -29.72 -8.00
N ALA A 36 -38.39 -28.78 -8.43
CA ALA A 36 -38.88 -28.72 -9.79
C ALA A 36 -37.75 -28.45 -10.81
N THR A 37 -36.76 -27.61 -10.47
CA THR A 37 -35.53 -27.46 -11.25
C THR A 37 -34.75 -28.77 -11.35
N LEU A 38 -34.54 -29.49 -10.25
CA LEU A 38 -33.83 -30.77 -10.25
C LEU A 38 -34.52 -31.81 -11.15
N LEU A 39 -35.85 -31.92 -11.05
CA LEU A 39 -36.65 -32.81 -11.90
C LEU A 39 -36.53 -32.44 -13.39
N ALA A 40 -36.57 -31.14 -13.71
CA ALA A 40 -36.39 -30.67 -15.08
C ALA A 40 -34.97 -30.97 -15.63
N VAL A 41 -33.93 -30.86 -14.80
CA VAL A 41 -32.55 -31.24 -15.16
C VAL A 41 -32.43 -32.75 -15.40
N LEU A 42 -33.03 -33.58 -14.55
CA LEU A 42 -33.02 -35.04 -14.67
C LEU A 42 -33.77 -35.54 -15.92
N ALA A 43 -34.87 -34.88 -16.30
CA ALA A 43 -35.64 -35.23 -17.51
C ALA A 43 -34.99 -34.73 -18.81
N GLY A 44 -34.04 -33.79 -18.73
CA GLY A 44 -33.34 -33.17 -19.86
C GLY A 44 -32.72 -34.12 -20.89
N PRO A 45 -32.05 -35.23 -20.50
CA PRO A 45 -31.46 -36.19 -21.45
C PRO A 45 -32.48 -36.94 -22.31
N VAL A 46 -33.73 -37.07 -21.85
CA VAL A 46 -34.78 -37.90 -22.48
C VAL A 46 -35.84 -37.05 -23.20
N ALA A 47 -35.81 -35.73 -23.02
CA ALA A 47 -36.78 -34.79 -23.59
C ALA A 47 -36.37 -34.27 -24.97
N ARG A 48 -37.31 -34.29 -25.93
CA ARG A 48 -37.20 -33.63 -27.24
C ARG A 48 -38.49 -32.85 -27.54
N PRO A 49 -38.45 -31.52 -27.77
CA PRO A 49 -37.28 -30.64 -27.75
C PRO A 49 -36.78 -30.31 -26.33
N ALA A 50 -35.45 -30.24 -26.15
CA ALA A 50 -34.84 -29.99 -24.85
C ALA A 50 -34.80 -28.50 -24.44
N ALA A 51 -35.12 -27.57 -25.35
CA ALA A 51 -35.00 -26.13 -25.11
C ALA A 51 -36.05 -25.62 -24.12
N THR A 52 -37.31 -26.05 -24.26
CA THR A 52 -38.42 -25.66 -23.39
C THR A 52 -38.15 -26.04 -21.94
N LEU A 53 -37.75 -27.29 -21.71
CA LEU A 53 -37.45 -27.80 -20.37
C LEU A 53 -36.26 -27.08 -19.72
N ARG A 54 -35.24 -26.69 -20.50
CA ARG A 54 -34.11 -25.90 -19.99
C ARG A 54 -34.51 -24.49 -19.58
N LEU A 55 -35.33 -23.82 -20.39
CA LEU A 55 -35.85 -22.49 -20.06
C LEU A 55 -36.69 -22.53 -18.78
N THR A 56 -37.54 -23.57 -18.64
CA THR A 56 -38.30 -23.78 -17.41
C THR A 56 -37.40 -24.05 -16.21
N ALA A 57 -36.39 -24.92 -16.35
CA ALA A 57 -35.43 -25.20 -15.27
C ALA A 57 -34.67 -23.94 -14.83
N LEU A 58 -34.25 -23.09 -15.79
CA LEU A 58 -33.58 -21.81 -15.53
C LEU A 58 -34.52 -20.81 -14.84
N GLY A 59 -35.77 -20.69 -15.29
CA GLY A 59 -36.77 -19.83 -14.66
C GLY A 59 -37.05 -20.25 -13.22
N LEU A 60 -37.25 -21.54 -12.98
CA LEU A 60 -37.45 -22.08 -11.63
C LEU A 60 -36.22 -21.95 -10.74
N ALA A 61 -35.02 -22.11 -11.30
CA ALA A 61 -33.78 -21.88 -10.55
C ALA A 61 -33.64 -20.40 -10.14
N ALA A 62 -34.02 -19.47 -11.03
CA ALA A 62 -34.03 -18.04 -10.73
C ALA A 62 -35.04 -17.71 -9.62
N VAL A 63 -36.23 -18.29 -9.67
CA VAL A 63 -37.24 -18.13 -8.61
C VAL A 63 -36.75 -18.71 -7.27
N ALA A 64 -36.15 -19.90 -7.29
CA ALA A 64 -35.57 -20.51 -6.09
C ALA A 64 -34.45 -19.63 -5.50
N LEU A 65 -33.57 -19.09 -6.34
CA LEU A 65 -32.49 -18.19 -5.90
C LEU A 65 -33.02 -16.89 -5.31
N LEU A 66 -34.04 -16.28 -5.93
CA LEU A 66 -34.69 -15.09 -5.40
C LEU A 66 -35.35 -15.36 -4.04
N ALA A 67 -35.98 -16.52 -3.87
CA ALA A 67 -36.61 -16.92 -2.62
C ALA A 67 -35.59 -17.22 -1.51
N VAL A 68 -34.40 -17.75 -1.82
CA VAL A 68 -33.34 -18.03 -0.85
C VAL A 68 -32.44 -16.82 -0.58
N ALA A 69 -32.47 -15.80 -1.42
CA ALA A 69 -31.60 -14.63 -1.29
C ALA A 69 -31.66 -13.95 0.08
N PRO A 70 -32.84 -13.69 0.70
CA PRO A 70 -32.90 -13.07 2.02
C PRO A 70 -32.20 -13.90 3.10
N ALA A 71 -32.48 -15.21 3.16
CA ALA A 71 -31.87 -16.13 4.14
C ALA A 71 -30.36 -16.28 3.93
N THR A 72 -29.89 -16.21 2.68
CA THR A 72 -28.46 -16.25 2.37
C THR A 72 -27.77 -14.97 2.79
N VAL A 73 -28.39 -13.81 2.52
CA VAL A 73 -27.85 -12.51 2.93
C VAL A 73 -27.80 -12.40 4.45
N THR A 74 -28.84 -12.81 5.17
CA THR A 74 -28.83 -12.81 6.64
C THR A 74 -27.77 -13.75 7.20
N ALA A 75 -27.65 -14.98 6.66
CA ALA A 75 -26.61 -15.91 7.09
C ALA A 75 -25.17 -15.43 6.81
N LEU A 76 -24.96 -14.60 5.77
CA LEU A 76 -23.65 -14.02 5.45
C LEU A 76 -23.35 -12.74 6.25
N VAL A 77 -24.33 -11.86 6.46
CA VAL A 77 -24.13 -10.54 7.06
C VAL A 77 -24.31 -10.57 8.57
N ALA A 78 -25.34 -11.27 9.05
CA ALA A 78 -25.71 -11.31 10.46
C ALA A 78 -26.22 -12.72 10.85
N PRO A 79 -25.36 -13.76 10.81
CA PRO A 79 -25.76 -15.14 11.10
C PRO A 79 -26.31 -15.36 12.51
N TYR A 80 -26.07 -14.41 13.42
CA TYR A 80 -26.50 -14.43 14.81
C TYR A 80 -27.48 -13.29 15.13
N GLY A 81 -28.27 -12.85 14.13
CA GLY A 81 -29.31 -11.83 14.30
C GLY A 81 -28.85 -10.44 13.89
N GLU A 82 -28.00 -9.80 14.69
CA GLU A 82 -27.49 -8.45 14.41
C GLU A 82 -26.00 -8.46 14.07
N ALA A 83 -25.59 -7.50 13.25
CA ALA A 83 -24.19 -7.26 12.95
C ALA A 83 -23.50 -6.68 14.19
N ALA A 84 -22.76 -7.53 14.91
CA ALA A 84 -22.06 -7.14 16.11
C ALA A 84 -20.99 -6.06 15.79
N PRO A 85 -20.96 -4.92 16.50
CA PRO A 85 -19.89 -3.95 16.36
C PRO A 85 -18.52 -4.61 16.63
N PRO A 86 -17.42 -4.11 16.03
CA PRO A 86 -16.10 -4.64 16.26
C PRO A 86 -15.77 -4.71 17.76
N TRP A 87 -15.29 -5.88 18.21
CA TRP A 87 -14.91 -6.15 19.61
C TRP A 87 -16.01 -5.93 20.66
N SER A 88 -17.28 -6.07 20.28
CA SER A 88 -18.41 -6.03 21.20
C SER A 88 -18.63 -7.33 22.00
N GLY A 89 -17.99 -8.43 21.60
CA GLY A 89 -18.14 -9.74 22.24
C GLY A 89 -18.76 -10.79 21.31
N ALA A 90 -18.85 -12.03 21.78
CA ALA A 90 -19.45 -13.11 20.99
C ALA A 90 -20.98 -12.91 20.91
N PRO A 91 -21.58 -12.83 19.71
CA PRO A 91 -23.01 -12.69 19.56
C PRO A 91 -23.75 -13.97 19.99
N THR A 92 -24.91 -13.80 20.62
CA THR A 92 -25.74 -14.89 21.16
C THR A 92 -27.08 -15.00 20.43
N GLY A 93 -27.02 -15.10 19.10
CA GLY A 93 -28.20 -15.23 18.25
C GLY A 93 -28.72 -16.68 18.16
N GLY A 94 -30.04 -16.81 18.03
CA GLY A 94 -30.70 -18.08 17.72
C GLY A 94 -30.66 -18.43 16.23
N PRO A 95 -31.23 -19.59 15.84
CA PRO A 95 -31.27 -20.03 14.45
C PRO A 95 -32.04 -19.04 13.57
N VAL A 96 -31.55 -18.85 12.33
CA VAL A 96 -32.15 -17.91 11.38
C VAL A 96 -33.50 -18.44 10.88
N PRO A 97 -34.61 -17.67 11.02
CA PRO A 97 -35.92 -18.10 10.54
C PRO A 97 -35.91 -18.41 9.04
N GLY A 98 -36.51 -19.54 8.64
CA GLY A 98 -36.56 -19.96 7.23
C GLY A 98 -35.24 -20.43 6.64
N ALA A 99 -34.14 -20.49 7.42
CA ALA A 99 -32.84 -20.94 6.91
C ALA A 99 -32.81 -22.45 6.59
N ALA A 100 -33.53 -23.28 7.34
CA ALA A 100 -33.58 -24.73 7.07
C ALA A 100 -34.11 -25.05 5.65
N PRO A 101 -35.32 -24.61 5.24
CA PRO A 101 -35.82 -24.88 3.90
C PRO A 101 -34.97 -24.20 2.81
N ALA A 102 -34.42 -23.02 3.09
CA ALA A 102 -33.53 -22.32 2.17
C ALA A 102 -32.21 -23.06 1.94
N GLY A 103 -31.61 -23.60 3.01
CA GLY A 103 -30.38 -24.39 2.95
C GLY A 103 -30.58 -25.70 2.19
N VAL A 104 -31.70 -26.39 2.41
CA VAL A 104 -32.06 -27.60 1.64
C VAL A 104 -32.30 -27.25 0.18
N ALA A 105 -33.00 -26.16 -0.12
CA ALA A 105 -33.18 -25.69 -1.50
C ALA A 105 -31.85 -25.43 -2.20
N LEU A 106 -30.87 -24.82 -1.51
CA LEU A 106 -29.53 -24.63 -2.05
C LEU A 106 -28.80 -25.96 -2.28
N LEU A 107 -28.90 -26.94 -1.38
CA LEU A 107 -28.35 -28.28 -1.63
C LEU A 107 -28.96 -28.93 -2.88
N VAL A 108 -30.28 -28.84 -3.04
CA VAL A 108 -30.98 -29.36 -4.22
C VAL A 108 -30.49 -28.65 -5.49
N LEU A 109 -30.34 -27.33 -5.47
CA LEU A 109 -29.75 -26.57 -6.58
C LEU A 109 -28.29 -26.94 -6.84
N THR A 110 -27.53 -27.29 -5.78
CA THR A 110 -26.13 -27.75 -5.89
C THR A 110 -26.07 -29.05 -6.68
N VAL A 111 -26.95 -30.02 -6.37
CA VAL A 111 -27.08 -31.28 -7.11
C VAL A 111 -27.55 -31.03 -8.54
N ALA A 112 -28.56 -30.18 -8.73
CA ALA A 112 -29.07 -29.84 -10.05
C ALA A 112 -27.98 -29.20 -10.94
N ALA A 113 -27.20 -28.27 -10.39
CA ALA A 113 -26.10 -27.62 -11.10
C ALA A 113 -24.95 -28.60 -11.42
N ALA A 114 -24.60 -29.50 -10.48
CA ALA A 114 -23.62 -30.55 -10.72
C ALA A 114 -24.03 -31.47 -11.88
N LEU A 115 -25.28 -31.93 -11.88
CA LEU A 115 -25.85 -32.78 -12.93
C LEU A 115 -25.93 -32.05 -14.28
N ALA A 116 -26.34 -30.79 -14.28
CA ALA A 116 -26.37 -29.95 -15.47
C ALA A 116 -24.97 -29.77 -16.07
N GLY A 117 -23.97 -29.44 -15.24
CA GLY A 117 -22.57 -29.29 -15.63
C GLY A 117 -21.97 -30.61 -16.15
N TYR A 118 -22.21 -31.72 -15.45
CA TYR A 118 -21.78 -33.05 -15.86
C TYR A 118 -22.39 -33.44 -17.22
N SER A 119 -23.70 -33.27 -17.40
CA SER A 119 -24.41 -33.64 -18.62
C SER A 119 -24.02 -32.77 -19.82
N ALA A 120 -23.71 -31.49 -19.60
CA ALA A 120 -23.22 -30.60 -20.66
C ALA A 120 -21.85 -31.04 -21.18
N HIS A 121 -20.94 -31.39 -20.27
CA HIS A 121 -19.61 -31.93 -20.63
C HIS A 121 -19.70 -33.34 -21.24
N ALA A 122 -20.59 -34.20 -20.73
CA ALA A 122 -20.81 -35.53 -21.29
C ALA A 122 -21.37 -35.47 -22.73
N ARG A 123 -22.17 -34.46 -23.06
CA ARG A 123 -22.66 -34.21 -24.42
C ARG A 123 -21.56 -33.69 -25.36
N ALA A 124 -20.69 -32.80 -24.87
CA ALA A 124 -19.50 -32.39 -25.62
C ALA A 124 -18.56 -33.59 -25.87
N ARG A 125 -18.46 -34.52 -24.91
CA ARG A 125 -17.69 -35.77 -25.02
C ARG A 125 -18.22 -36.70 -26.11
N ALA A 126 -19.53 -36.75 -26.40
CA ALA A 126 -20.07 -37.65 -27.42
C ALA A 126 -19.59 -37.32 -28.86
N ALA A 127 -18.95 -36.16 -29.06
CA ALA A 127 -18.36 -35.76 -30.32
C ALA A 127 -16.87 -36.14 -30.48
N ASP A 128 -16.17 -36.48 -29.38
CA ASP A 128 -14.72 -36.79 -29.36
C ASP A 128 -14.43 -38.15 -28.70
N ALA A 129 -13.33 -38.81 -29.04
CA ALA A 129 -13.00 -40.15 -28.54
C ALA A 129 -12.83 -40.21 -26.99
N PRO A 130 -13.27 -41.29 -26.32
CA PRO A 130 -13.25 -41.39 -24.86
C PRO A 130 -11.81 -41.49 -24.30
N SER A 131 -11.48 -40.63 -23.35
CA SER A 131 -10.18 -40.62 -22.64
C SER A 131 -10.37 -40.32 -21.15
N ARG A 132 -9.51 -40.87 -20.27
CA ARG A 132 -9.55 -40.65 -18.81
C ARG A 132 -9.40 -39.18 -18.38
N SER A 133 -8.86 -38.31 -19.24
CA SER A 133 -8.81 -36.86 -19.04
C SER A 133 -10.19 -36.21 -19.18
N ALA A 134 -11.07 -36.74 -20.02
CA ALA A 134 -12.41 -36.22 -20.26
C ALA A 134 -13.37 -36.45 -19.06
N ASP A 135 -13.21 -37.54 -18.33
CA ASP A 135 -13.99 -37.79 -17.10
C ASP A 135 -13.63 -36.80 -15.99
N ARG A 136 -12.34 -36.54 -15.80
CA ARG A 136 -11.86 -35.51 -14.87
C ARG A 136 -12.36 -34.12 -15.25
N ALA A 137 -12.47 -33.81 -16.54
CA ALA A 137 -13.01 -32.53 -17.02
C ALA A 137 -14.51 -32.38 -16.73
N ALA A 138 -15.31 -33.44 -16.90
CA ALA A 138 -16.74 -33.40 -16.59
C ALA A 138 -17.02 -33.24 -15.10
N TRP A 139 -16.31 -33.97 -14.24
CA TRP A 139 -16.40 -33.80 -12.79
C TRP A 139 -15.94 -32.40 -12.34
N ALA A 140 -14.92 -31.84 -12.98
CA ALA A 140 -14.51 -30.47 -12.73
C ALA A 140 -15.59 -29.45 -13.16
N GLY A 141 -16.24 -29.64 -14.30
CA GLY A 141 -17.35 -28.79 -14.75
C GLY A 141 -18.55 -28.86 -13.81
N ALA A 142 -18.88 -30.06 -13.34
CA ALA A 142 -19.92 -30.28 -12.33
C ALA A 142 -19.59 -29.57 -11.01
N ALA A 143 -18.35 -29.71 -10.51
CA ALA A 143 -17.90 -29.06 -9.29
C ALA A 143 -17.94 -27.52 -9.41
N LEU A 144 -17.52 -26.96 -10.55
CA LEU A 144 -17.57 -25.51 -10.79
C LEU A 144 -19.01 -24.98 -10.85
N ALA A 145 -19.92 -25.72 -11.48
CA ALA A 145 -21.33 -25.34 -11.53
C ALA A 145 -22.00 -25.41 -10.15
N ALA A 146 -21.62 -26.38 -9.33
CA ALA A 146 -22.16 -26.59 -7.99
C ALA A 146 -21.59 -25.63 -6.93
N LEU A 147 -20.34 -25.18 -7.10
CA LEU A 147 -19.60 -24.37 -6.13
C LEU A 147 -20.36 -23.14 -5.57
N PRO A 148 -21.02 -22.27 -6.36
CA PRO A 148 -21.71 -21.11 -5.79
C PRO A 148 -22.88 -21.51 -4.88
N PHE A 149 -23.62 -22.56 -5.25
CA PHE A 149 -24.74 -23.06 -4.45
C PHE A 149 -24.25 -23.76 -3.18
N ALA A 150 -23.19 -24.58 -3.29
CA ALA A 150 -22.58 -25.24 -2.14
C ALA A 150 -22.00 -24.24 -1.13
N ALA A 151 -21.31 -23.21 -1.63
CA ALA A 151 -20.72 -22.16 -0.80
C ALA A 151 -21.78 -21.30 -0.09
N ALA A 152 -22.94 -21.08 -0.71
CA ALA A 152 -24.08 -20.42 -0.08
C ALA A 152 -24.85 -21.34 0.88
N ALA A 153 -24.95 -22.64 0.57
CA ALA A 153 -25.67 -23.61 1.40
C ALA A 153 -25.02 -23.76 2.78
N LEU A 154 -23.69 -23.78 2.85
CA LEU A 154 -22.95 -23.98 4.09
C LEU A 154 -23.32 -22.98 5.21
N PRO A 155 -23.20 -21.65 5.04
CA PRO A 155 -23.58 -20.71 6.09
C PRO A 155 -25.06 -20.80 6.46
N VAL A 156 -25.94 -21.00 5.47
CA VAL A 156 -27.39 -21.08 5.69
C VAL A 156 -27.75 -22.31 6.52
N LEU A 157 -27.15 -23.46 6.23
CA LEU A 157 -27.39 -24.71 6.98
C LEU A 157 -26.77 -24.66 8.39
N LEU A 158 -25.58 -24.08 8.54
CA LEU A 158 -24.97 -23.91 9.86
C LEU A 158 -25.78 -22.95 10.73
N ALA A 159 -26.30 -21.86 10.14
CA ALA A 159 -27.19 -20.93 10.82
C ALA A 159 -28.55 -21.58 11.17
N ALA A 160 -29.10 -22.41 10.29
CA ALA A 160 -30.30 -23.19 10.56
C ALA A 160 -30.12 -24.20 11.70
N ALA A 161 -28.93 -24.82 11.77
CA ALA A 161 -28.58 -25.76 12.83
C ALA A 161 -28.27 -25.09 14.17
N GLY A 162 -28.27 -23.75 14.25
CA GLY A 162 -27.90 -23.01 15.46
C GLY A 162 -26.44 -23.23 15.85
N ALA A 163 -25.54 -23.36 14.87
CA ALA A 163 -24.12 -23.57 15.13
C ALA A 163 -23.55 -22.44 16.00
N PRO A 164 -22.73 -22.74 17.03
CA PRO A 164 -22.24 -21.73 17.95
C PRO A 164 -21.23 -20.79 17.27
N TRP A 165 -21.17 -19.53 17.74
CA TRP A 165 -20.11 -18.62 17.34
C TRP A 165 -18.74 -19.15 17.82
N PRO A 166 -17.66 -19.16 17.01
CA PRO A 166 -17.48 -18.54 15.69
C PRO A 166 -17.60 -19.50 14.49
N VAL A 167 -18.29 -20.64 14.60
CA VAL A 167 -18.26 -21.71 13.58
C VAL A 167 -18.71 -21.22 12.20
N VAL A 168 -19.84 -20.51 12.13
CA VAL A 168 -20.37 -19.98 10.85
C VAL A 168 -19.37 -19.05 10.14
N PRO A 169 -18.92 -17.92 10.73
CA PRO A 169 -18.01 -17.00 10.03
C PRO A 169 -16.63 -17.61 9.77
N ALA A 170 -16.13 -18.50 10.64
CA ALA A 170 -14.88 -19.22 10.40
C ALA A 170 -14.98 -20.17 9.20
N ALA A 171 -16.07 -20.95 9.10
CA ALA A 171 -16.30 -21.84 7.98
C ALA A 171 -16.44 -21.06 6.66
N VAL A 172 -17.18 -19.95 6.68
CA VAL A 172 -17.36 -19.06 5.52
C VAL A 172 -16.03 -18.45 5.08
N LEU A 173 -15.20 -17.99 6.01
CA LEU A 173 -13.84 -17.51 5.72
C LEU A 173 -12.99 -18.61 5.08
N LEU A 174 -12.96 -19.81 5.67
CA LEU A 174 -12.15 -20.92 5.16
C LEU A 174 -12.58 -21.35 3.76
N VAL A 175 -13.88 -21.41 3.48
CA VAL A 175 -14.41 -21.69 2.14
C VAL A 175 -14.00 -20.59 1.15
N GLY A 176 -14.10 -19.32 1.56
CA GLY A 176 -13.68 -18.19 0.73
C GLY A 176 -12.20 -18.25 0.35
N LEU A 177 -11.34 -18.44 1.36
CA LEU A 177 -9.90 -18.57 1.18
C LEU A 177 -9.52 -19.79 0.35
N ALA A 178 -10.19 -20.94 0.57
CA ALA A 178 -9.97 -22.15 -0.21
C ALA A 178 -10.38 -21.97 -1.67
N ALA A 179 -11.49 -21.28 -1.95
CA ALA A 179 -11.94 -20.98 -3.30
C ALA A 179 -10.94 -20.07 -4.04
N LEU A 180 -10.43 -19.02 -3.37
CA LEU A 180 -9.40 -18.14 -3.92
C LEU A 180 -8.09 -18.88 -4.18
N LEU A 181 -7.67 -19.75 -3.26
CA LEU A 181 -6.46 -20.55 -3.44
C LEU A 181 -6.60 -21.56 -4.57
N ALA A 182 -7.76 -22.24 -4.64
CA ALA A 182 -8.08 -23.14 -5.74
C ALA A 182 -8.07 -22.41 -7.09
N ALA A 183 -8.56 -21.16 -7.16
CA ALA A 183 -8.52 -20.33 -8.35
C ALA A 183 -7.11 -20.13 -8.92
N VAL A 184 -6.11 -20.12 -8.03
CA VAL A 184 -4.70 -19.86 -8.37
C VAL A 184 -3.92 -21.15 -8.64
N LEU A 185 -4.14 -22.19 -7.83
CA LEU A 185 -3.39 -23.44 -7.92
C LEU A 185 -3.85 -24.32 -9.09
N THR A 186 -5.14 -24.24 -9.46
CA THR A 186 -5.69 -25.06 -10.53
C THR A 186 -5.30 -24.54 -11.92
N PRO A 187 -5.13 -25.42 -12.92
CA PRO A 187 -4.85 -24.99 -14.28
C PRO A 187 -5.99 -24.13 -14.84
N PRO A 188 -5.67 -23.12 -15.68
CA PRO A 188 -6.65 -22.16 -16.18
C PRO A 188 -7.76 -22.88 -16.95
N ARG A 189 -9.00 -22.62 -16.55
CA ARG A 189 -10.21 -23.08 -17.21
C ARG A 189 -11.13 -21.87 -17.43
N PRO A 190 -11.85 -21.79 -18.56
CA PRO A 190 -12.59 -20.58 -18.95
C PRO A 190 -13.61 -20.13 -17.89
N LEU A 191 -14.21 -21.07 -17.16
CA LEU A 191 -15.24 -20.79 -16.15
C LEU A 191 -14.73 -20.77 -14.71
N LEU A 192 -13.47 -21.13 -14.46
CA LEU A 192 -12.99 -21.33 -13.09
C LEU A 192 -12.77 -20.00 -12.37
N ALA A 193 -11.99 -19.09 -12.95
CA ALA A 193 -11.81 -17.75 -12.39
C ALA A 193 -13.12 -16.94 -12.24
N PRO A 194 -13.99 -16.83 -13.26
CA PRO A 194 -15.20 -16.00 -13.15
C PRO A 194 -16.22 -16.54 -12.14
N VAL A 195 -16.17 -17.82 -11.76
CA VAL A 195 -17.07 -18.40 -10.75
C VAL A 195 -16.43 -18.43 -9.36
N THR A 196 -15.19 -18.91 -9.23
CA THR A 196 -14.54 -19.12 -7.92
C THR A 196 -14.08 -17.83 -7.26
N VAL A 197 -13.64 -16.83 -8.03
CA VAL A 197 -13.16 -15.55 -7.49
C VAL A 197 -14.29 -14.75 -6.82
N PRO A 198 -15.46 -14.49 -7.45
CA PRO A 198 -16.51 -13.73 -6.77
C PRO A 198 -17.05 -14.46 -5.54
N VAL A 199 -17.24 -15.78 -5.62
CA VAL A 199 -17.65 -16.59 -4.46
C VAL A 199 -16.62 -16.51 -3.35
N GLY A 200 -15.33 -16.64 -3.69
CA GLY A 200 -14.22 -16.56 -2.75
C GLY A 200 -14.12 -15.18 -2.07
N LEU A 201 -14.28 -14.10 -2.83
CA LEU A 201 -14.23 -12.73 -2.31
C LEU A 201 -15.40 -12.42 -1.37
N VAL A 202 -16.62 -12.78 -1.75
CA VAL A 202 -17.82 -12.57 -0.93
C VAL A 202 -17.70 -13.35 0.38
N ALA A 203 -17.34 -14.64 0.31
CA ALA A 203 -17.18 -15.48 1.49
C ALA A 203 -16.01 -15.04 2.39
N THR A 204 -14.88 -14.59 1.81
CA THR A 204 -13.77 -14.06 2.61
C THR A 204 -14.17 -12.77 3.33
N GLY A 205 -14.87 -11.86 2.63
CA GLY A 205 -15.33 -10.60 3.19
C GLY A 205 -16.36 -10.79 4.31
N SER A 206 -17.38 -11.63 4.09
CA SER A 206 -18.40 -11.93 5.10
C SER A 206 -17.83 -12.69 6.30
N GLY A 207 -16.96 -13.68 6.06
CA GLY A 207 -16.29 -14.44 7.11
C GLY A 207 -15.41 -13.54 7.99
N LEU A 208 -14.62 -12.64 7.39
CA LEU A 208 -13.84 -11.65 8.14
C LEU A 208 -14.74 -10.71 8.94
N ALA A 209 -15.80 -10.19 8.33
CA ALA A 209 -16.75 -9.30 9.01
C ALA A 209 -17.37 -9.96 10.25
N GLY A 210 -17.81 -11.22 10.15
CA GLY A 210 -18.38 -11.96 11.28
C GLY A 210 -17.36 -12.32 12.38
N LEU A 211 -16.07 -12.40 12.04
CA LEU A 211 -14.98 -12.59 13.00
C LEU A 211 -14.57 -11.28 13.70
N LEU A 212 -15.03 -10.10 13.24
CA LEU A 212 -14.74 -8.81 13.90
C LEU A 212 -15.31 -8.68 15.31
N ALA A 213 -16.31 -9.51 15.65
CA ALA A 213 -17.01 -9.50 16.92
C ALA A 213 -16.07 -9.66 18.14
N THR A 214 -14.96 -10.39 18.00
CA THR A 214 -13.98 -10.60 19.09
C THR A 214 -12.54 -10.35 18.64
N ARG A 215 -11.67 -10.01 19.60
CA ARG A 215 -10.23 -9.82 19.34
C ARG A 215 -9.57 -11.07 18.77
N ALA A 216 -9.83 -12.24 19.36
CA ALA A 216 -9.28 -13.51 18.88
C ALA A 216 -9.76 -13.85 17.46
N GLY A 217 -11.04 -13.60 17.15
CA GLY A 217 -11.60 -13.77 15.81
C GLY A 217 -10.92 -12.85 14.79
N THR A 218 -10.76 -11.56 15.10
CA THR A 218 -10.07 -10.61 14.20
C THR A 218 -8.65 -11.06 13.87
N LEU A 219 -7.89 -11.46 14.88
CA LEU A 219 -6.49 -11.86 14.70
C LEU A 219 -6.39 -13.18 13.93
N GLY A 220 -7.23 -14.17 14.26
CA GLY A 220 -7.27 -15.44 13.54
C GLY A 220 -7.65 -15.26 12.06
N GLY A 221 -8.68 -14.45 11.79
CA GLY A 221 -9.13 -14.18 10.42
C GLY A 221 -8.10 -13.43 9.58
N LEU A 222 -7.50 -12.36 10.13
CA LEU A 222 -6.44 -11.61 9.45
C LEU A 222 -5.18 -12.45 9.25
N ALA A 223 -4.78 -13.27 10.24
CA ALA A 223 -3.64 -14.17 10.09
C ALA A 223 -3.87 -15.18 8.96
N ALA A 224 -5.07 -15.79 8.88
CA ALA A 224 -5.42 -16.68 7.78
C ALA A 224 -5.37 -15.97 6.41
N LEU A 225 -5.89 -14.74 6.33
CA LEU A 225 -5.83 -13.93 5.12
C LEU A 225 -4.38 -13.61 4.72
N VAL A 226 -3.51 -13.27 5.67
CA VAL A 226 -2.07 -13.03 5.42
C VAL A 226 -1.42 -14.27 4.82
N VAL A 227 -1.62 -15.44 5.42
CA VAL A 227 -1.03 -16.71 4.95
C VAL A 227 -1.45 -17.00 3.51
N VAL A 228 -2.76 -16.90 3.22
CA VAL A 228 -3.29 -17.20 1.89
C VAL A 228 -2.84 -16.16 0.86
N ALA A 229 -2.84 -14.87 1.20
CA ALA A 229 -2.39 -13.81 0.29
C ALA A 229 -0.89 -13.95 -0.05
N VAL A 230 -0.05 -14.29 0.94
CA VAL A 230 1.38 -14.59 0.74
C VAL A 230 1.56 -15.82 -0.16
N LEU A 231 0.79 -16.89 0.08
CA LEU A 231 0.84 -18.09 -0.75
C LEU A 231 0.43 -17.81 -2.20
N VAL A 232 -0.61 -17.01 -2.41
CA VAL A 232 -1.03 -16.55 -3.74
C VAL A 232 0.07 -15.71 -4.40
N ALA A 233 0.72 -14.79 -3.68
CA ALA A 233 1.82 -14.00 -4.20
C ALA A 233 3.04 -14.86 -4.62
N ALA A 234 3.29 -15.95 -3.89
CA ALA A 234 4.40 -16.86 -4.11
C ALA A 234 4.15 -17.84 -5.28
N VAL A 235 2.95 -18.41 -5.38
CA VAL A 235 2.67 -19.54 -6.28
C VAL A 235 1.94 -19.14 -7.57
N ALA A 236 1.27 -17.98 -7.61
CA ALA A 236 0.52 -17.58 -8.80
C ALA A 236 1.43 -17.49 -10.03
N ARG A 237 0.96 -18.01 -11.17
CA ARG A 237 1.74 -18.00 -12.43
C ARG A 237 1.67 -16.66 -13.16
N ALA A 238 0.52 -15.99 -13.08
CA ALA A 238 0.29 -14.70 -13.72
C ALA A 238 0.86 -13.56 -12.86
N GLY A 239 1.71 -12.71 -13.44
CA GLY A 239 2.34 -11.59 -12.73
C GLY A 239 1.35 -10.62 -12.08
N ALA A 240 0.21 -10.35 -12.73
CA ALA A 240 -0.85 -9.52 -12.17
C ALA A 240 -1.47 -10.12 -10.91
N VAL A 241 -1.75 -11.43 -10.91
CA VAL A 241 -2.32 -12.14 -9.75
C VAL A 241 -1.32 -12.20 -8.60
N ARG A 242 -0.02 -12.41 -8.90
CA ARG A 242 1.04 -12.33 -7.88
C ARG A 242 1.10 -10.95 -7.24
N LEU A 243 1.01 -9.88 -8.06
CA LEU A 243 1.03 -8.51 -7.56
C LEU A 243 -0.19 -8.21 -6.69
N VAL A 244 -1.40 -8.58 -7.13
CA VAL A 244 -2.61 -8.43 -6.32
C VAL A 244 -2.50 -9.20 -5.01
N GLY A 245 -2.06 -10.46 -5.04
CA GLY A 245 -1.82 -11.26 -3.84
C GLY A 245 -0.81 -10.61 -2.90
N ALA A 246 0.28 -10.04 -3.44
CA ALA A 246 1.27 -9.34 -2.64
C ALA A 246 0.71 -8.07 -2.00
N LEU A 247 -0.05 -7.24 -2.74
CA LEU A 247 -0.69 -6.04 -2.20
C LEU A 247 -1.74 -6.37 -1.14
N VAL A 248 -2.53 -7.42 -1.34
CA VAL A 248 -3.48 -7.93 -0.33
C VAL A 248 -2.73 -8.44 0.90
N ALA A 249 -1.59 -9.12 0.73
CA ALA A 249 -0.75 -9.55 1.85
C ALA A 249 -0.21 -8.36 2.65
N VAL A 250 0.23 -7.28 1.98
CA VAL A 250 0.68 -6.05 2.64
C VAL A 250 -0.47 -5.41 3.43
N ALA A 251 -1.65 -5.27 2.82
CA ALA A 251 -2.83 -4.70 3.48
C ALA A 251 -3.27 -5.54 4.69
N ALA A 252 -3.35 -6.87 4.51
CA ALA A 252 -3.73 -7.81 5.57
C ALA A 252 -2.72 -7.83 6.72
N THR A 253 -1.41 -7.80 6.43
CA THR A 253 -0.36 -7.77 7.46
C THR A 253 -0.36 -6.45 8.21
N THR A 254 -0.62 -5.33 7.51
CA THR A 254 -0.76 -4.01 8.13
C THR A 254 -1.99 -3.96 9.06
N GLY A 255 -3.13 -4.47 8.59
CA GLY A 255 -4.34 -4.61 9.39
C GLY A 255 -4.13 -5.53 10.60
N PHE A 256 -3.42 -6.64 10.43
CA PHE A 256 -3.04 -7.55 11.52
C PHE A 256 -2.14 -6.87 12.56
N ALA A 257 -1.09 -6.16 12.12
CA ALA A 257 -0.18 -5.45 13.02
C ALA A 257 -0.91 -4.36 13.85
N LEU A 258 -1.80 -3.60 13.20
CA LEU A 258 -2.62 -2.58 13.86
C LEU A 258 -3.60 -3.20 14.86
N THR A 259 -4.39 -4.19 14.42
CA THR A 259 -5.39 -4.84 15.27
C THR A 259 -4.76 -5.64 16.41
N ALA A 260 -3.59 -6.23 16.21
CA ALA A 260 -2.83 -6.91 17.28
C ALA A 260 -2.36 -5.94 18.35
N ALA A 261 -1.82 -4.79 17.97
CA ALA A 261 -1.40 -3.76 18.93
C ALA A 261 -2.59 -3.24 19.74
N LEU A 262 -3.71 -2.95 19.08
CA LEU A 262 -4.94 -2.49 19.73
C LEU A 262 -5.57 -3.58 20.61
N ALA A 263 -5.55 -4.85 20.17
CA ALA A 263 -6.04 -5.98 20.95
C ALA A 263 -5.23 -6.20 22.23
N ALA A 264 -3.92 -5.90 22.19
CA ALA A 264 -3.02 -5.89 23.35
C ALA A 264 -3.22 -4.68 24.29
N GLY A 265 -4.17 -3.77 23.99
CA GLY A 265 -4.43 -2.58 24.80
C GLY A 265 -3.40 -1.47 24.62
N LEU A 266 -2.55 -1.55 23.59
CA LEU A 266 -1.60 -0.49 23.30
C LEU A 266 -2.32 0.72 22.69
N PRO A 267 -1.88 1.95 23.02
CA PRO A 267 -2.45 3.14 22.41
C PRO A 267 -2.09 3.19 20.91
N LEU A 268 -2.93 3.85 20.11
CA LEU A 268 -2.76 3.95 18.65
C LEU A 268 -1.36 4.44 18.23
N ARG A 269 -0.78 5.39 18.98
CA ARG A 269 0.58 5.90 18.78
C ARG A 269 1.67 4.82 18.86
N SER A 270 1.47 3.80 19.69
CA SER A 270 2.41 2.68 19.85
C SER A 270 2.21 1.61 18.78
N ALA A 271 1.02 1.52 18.18
CA ALA A 271 0.75 0.68 17.01
C ALA A 271 1.52 1.13 15.75
N ALA A 272 2.03 2.37 15.74
CA ALA A 272 2.89 2.87 14.67
C ALA A 272 4.17 2.01 14.48
N TYR A 273 4.78 1.50 15.56
CA TYR A 273 6.02 0.72 15.49
C TYR A 273 5.86 -0.64 14.79
N PRO A 274 4.89 -1.51 15.14
CA PRO A 274 4.68 -2.75 14.40
C PRO A 274 4.25 -2.50 12.95
N VAL A 275 3.45 -1.45 12.69
CA VAL A 275 3.09 -1.06 11.30
C VAL A 275 4.33 -0.61 10.52
N LEU A 276 5.25 0.13 11.14
CA LEU A 276 6.51 0.52 10.53
C LEU A 276 7.43 -0.69 10.27
N ALA A 277 7.43 -1.67 11.18
CA ALA A 277 8.16 -2.92 10.96
C ALA A 277 7.63 -3.68 9.73
N VAL A 278 6.30 -3.68 9.50
CA VAL A 278 5.71 -4.20 8.26
C VAL A 278 6.20 -3.40 7.05
N ALA A 279 6.19 -2.06 7.09
CA ALA A 279 6.71 -1.24 5.99
C ALA A 279 8.18 -1.58 5.65
N ALA A 280 9.03 -1.74 6.66
CA ALA A 280 10.45 -2.10 6.48
C ALA A 280 10.61 -3.50 5.87
N LEU A 281 9.80 -4.47 6.31
CA LEU A 281 9.80 -5.82 5.74
C LEU A 281 9.34 -5.81 4.28
N VAL A 282 8.29 -5.06 3.94
CA VAL A 282 7.82 -4.91 2.55
C VAL A 282 8.88 -4.24 1.69
N LEU A 283 9.57 -3.22 2.20
CA LEU A 283 10.68 -2.57 1.51
C LEU A 283 11.83 -3.56 1.21
N ALA A 284 12.16 -4.43 2.17
CA ALA A 284 13.17 -5.48 1.98
C ALA A 284 12.75 -6.51 0.92
N VAL A 285 11.49 -6.97 0.98
CA VAL A 285 10.91 -7.88 -0.03
C VAL A 285 10.89 -7.24 -1.42
N ALA A 286 10.51 -5.97 -1.51
CA ALA A 286 10.50 -5.21 -2.76
C ALA A 286 11.90 -5.12 -3.38
N ALA A 287 12.92 -4.88 -2.56
CA ALA A 287 14.30 -4.87 -3.02
C ALA A 287 14.72 -6.26 -3.55
N LEU A 288 14.35 -7.36 -2.87
CA LEU A 288 14.62 -8.72 -3.35
C LEU A 288 13.86 -9.05 -4.65
N ALA A 289 12.65 -8.51 -4.82
CA ALA A 289 11.82 -8.70 -6.00
C ALA A 289 12.26 -7.84 -7.19
N ALA A 290 12.85 -6.67 -6.96
CA ALA A 290 13.31 -5.74 -8.00
C ALA A 290 14.31 -6.37 -8.98
N VAL A 291 15.11 -7.33 -8.50
CA VAL A 291 16.08 -8.09 -9.33
C VAL A 291 15.37 -8.99 -10.36
N ARG A 292 14.16 -9.44 -10.07
CA ARG A 292 13.45 -10.46 -10.86
C ARG A 292 12.19 -9.94 -11.58
N ALA A 293 11.57 -8.87 -11.09
CA ALA A 293 10.27 -8.39 -11.57
C ALA A 293 10.09 -6.87 -11.32
N GLY A 294 10.76 -6.03 -12.11
CA GLY A 294 10.88 -4.58 -11.86
C GLY A 294 9.57 -3.79 -11.72
N ALA A 295 8.46 -4.21 -12.34
CA ALA A 295 7.15 -3.54 -12.16
C ALA A 295 6.51 -3.89 -10.80
N ALA A 296 6.59 -5.15 -10.38
CA ALA A 296 6.07 -5.60 -9.09
C ALA A 296 6.91 -5.03 -7.92
N GLY A 297 8.23 -4.90 -8.12
CA GLY A 297 9.11 -4.23 -7.16
C GLY A 297 8.69 -2.77 -6.92
N ARG A 298 8.39 -2.00 -7.97
CA ARG A 298 7.93 -0.61 -7.84
C ARG A 298 6.60 -0.47 -7.12
N ALA A 299 5.65 -1.38 -7.37
CA ALA A 299 4.37 -1.37 -6.67
C ALA A 299 4.54 -1.70 -5.17
N LEU A 300 5.42 -2.64 -4.82
CA LEU A 300 5.77 -2.93 -3.43
C LEU A 300 6.54 -1.79 -2.77
N ASP A 301 7.39 -1.07 -3.51
CA ASP A 301 8.05 0.14 -3.02
C ASP A 301 7.02 1.21 -2.65
N ALA A 302 6.06 1.46 -3.54
CA ALA A 302 4.97 2.40 -3.28
C ALA A 302 4.10 1.96 -2.09
N ALA A 303 3.80 0.66 -1.99
CA ALA A 303 3.06 0.10 -0.85
C ALA A 303 3.83 0.28 0.46
N ALA A 304 5.16 0.05 0.47
CA ALA A 304 5.99 0.26 1.64
C ALA A 304 5.98 1.73 2.09
N GLN A 305 6.07 2.69 1.15
CA GLN A 305 5.95 4.11 1.46
C GLN A 305 4.57 4.48 2.01
N ALA A 306 3.50 3.92 1.44
CA ALA A 306 2.14 4.14 1.94
C ALA A 306 1.96 3.61 3.38
N VAL A 307 2.49 2.42 3.68
CA VAL A 307 2.42 1.83 5.03
C VAL A 307 3.27 2.64 6.03
N ALA A 308 4.44 3.13 5.63
CA ALA A 308 5.25 4.01 6.47
C ALA A 308 4.56 5.35 6.75
N LEU A 309 3.87 5.92 5.75
CA LEU A 309 3.05 7.12 5.94
C LEU A 309 1.90 6.85 6.93
N LEU A 310 1.22 5.71 6.81
CA LEU A 310 0.21 5.29 7.78
C LEU A 310 0.76 5.15 9.20
N ALA A 311 1.98 4.63 9.37
CA ALA A 311 2.65 4.58 10.68
C ALA A 311 2.92 5.99 11.23
N LEU A 312 3.37 6.92 10.39
CA LEU A 312 3.60 8.31 10.77
C LEU A 312 2.29 9.01 11.18
N LEU A 313 1.20 8.77 10.43
CA LEU A 313 -0.12 9.32 10.74
C LEU A 313 -0.65 8.81 12.10
N GLN A 314 -0.40 7.54 12.44
CA GLN A 314 -0.76 6.98 13.75
C GLN A 314 0.03 7.60 14.92
N ALA A 315 1.23 8.10 14.64
CA ALA A 315 2.07 8.77 15.63
C ALA A 315 1.75 10.27 15.78
N LEU A 316 0.81 10.82 14.99
CA LEU A 316 0.35 12.19 15.15
C LEU A 316 -0.24 12.41 16.54
N GLY A 317 0.13 13.52 17.18
CA GLY A 317 -0.21 13.81 18.58
C GLY A 317 0.94 13.57 19.56
N SER A 318 2.05 12.96 19.14
CA SER A 318 3.29 12.93 19.92
C SER A 318 4.51 13.15 19.03
N TYR A 319 5.14 14.32 19.16
CA TYR A 319 6.35 14.68 18.40
C TYR A 319 7.46 13.62 18.53
N ARG A 320 7.64 13.02 19.71
CA ARG A 320 8.67 11.99 19.95
C ARG A 320 8.41 10.69 19.19
N HIS A 321 7.15 10.24 19.13
CA HIS A 321 6.80 9.01 18.41
C HIS A 321 6.90 9.22 16.89
N ALA A 322 6.41 10.36 16.40
CA ALA A 322 6.52 10.72 15.00
C ALA A 322 7.99 10.86 14.58
N ALA A 323 8.83 11.46 15.43
CA ALA A 323 10.26 11.53 15.20
C ALA A 323 10.92 10.14 15.12
N ALA A 324 10.61 9.25 16.07
CA ALA A 324 11.15 7.89 16.06
C ALA A 324 10.76 7.12 14.79
N VAL A 325 9.50 7.25 14.34
CA VAL A 325 9.03 6.65 13.08
C VAL A 325 9.81 7.19 11.87
N CYS A 326 9.98 8.52 11.81
CA CYS A 326 10.74 9.17 10.74
C CYS A 326 12.21 8.71 10.68
N VAL A 327 12.91 8.68 11.82
CA VAL A 327 14.30 8.23 11.91
C VAL A 327 14.42 6.75 11.56
N LEU A 328 13.56 5.89 12.12
CA LEU A 328 13.60 4.45 11.83
C LEU A 328 13.27 4.15 10.36
N TRP A 329 12.35 4.91 9.76
CA TRP A 329 12.06 4.79 8.33
C TRP A 329 13.22 5.28 7.47
N GLY A 330 13.82 6.43 7.83
CA GLY A 330 14.99 6.98 7.15
C GLY A 330 16.16 6.02 7.15
N ALA A 331 16.45 5.41 8.30
CA ALA A 331 17.44 4.34 8.43
C ALA A 331 17.11 3.12 7.55
N ALA A 332 15.86 2.64 7.56
CA ALA A 332 15.44 1.48 6.75
C ALA A 332 15.59 1.75 5.23
N VAL A 333 15.20 2.93 4.76
CA VAL A 333 15.39 3.35 3.36
C VAL A 333 16.88 3.58 3.06
N GLY A 334 17.63 4.13 4.01
CA GLY A 334 19.07 4.33 3.91
C GLY A 334 19.85 3.03 3.75
N LEU A 335 19.49 1.97 4.46
CA LEU A 335 20.08 0.63 4.31
C LEU A 335 19.93 0.10 2.88
N ARG A 336 18.85 0.44 2.17
CA ARG A 336 18.66 0.06 0.78
C ARG A 336 19.67 0.72 -0.16
N LEU A 337 20.18 1.90 0.17
CA LEU A 337 21.20 2.58 -0.64
C LEU A 337 22.54 1.83 -0.65
N LEU A 338 22.82 1.02 0.38
CA LEU A 338 24.02 0.17 0.44
C LEU A 338 23.99 -0.96 -0.58
N ARG A 339 22.82 -1.27 -1.13
CA ARG A 339 22.66 -2.35 -2.09
C ARG A 339 23.23 -1.96 -3.45
N ARG A 340 24.27 -2.69 -3.88
CA ARG A 340 24.86 -2.57 -5.21
C ARG A 340 23.88 -3.14 -6.24
N GLY A 341 23.42 -2.31 -7.19
CA GLY A 341 22.60 -2.76 -8.33
C GLY A 341 21.39 -1.87 -8.67
N GLU A 342 21.00 -0.93 -7.81
CA GLU A 342 19.86 -0.04 -8.10
C GLU A 342 20.21 0.98 -9.20
N PRO A 343 19.28 1.31 -10.12
CA PRO A 343 19.50 2.35 -11.14
C PRO A 343 19.67 3.72 -10.50
N GLY A 344 20.54 4.56 -11.09
CA GLY A 344 20.97 5.83 -10.49
C GLY A 344 19.81 6.76 -10.10
N GLY A 345 18.78 6.90 -10.94
CA GLY A 345 17.60 7.72 -10.65
C GLY A 345 16.81 7.27 -9.43
N GLN A 346 16.70 5.96 -9.21
CA GLN A 346 15.96 5.39 -8.08
C GLN A 346 16.75 5.53 -6.76
N ARG A 347 18.09 5.47 -6.82
CA ARG A 347 18.94 5.78 -5.66
C ARG A 347 18.77 7.21 -5.18
N TRP A 348 18.62 8.17 -6.10
CA TRP A 348 18.36 9.56 -5.74
C TRP A 348 17.00 9.75 -5.07
N ALA A 349 15.96 9.06 -5.55
CA ALA A 349 14.64 9.09 -4.90
C ALA A 349 14.71 8.51 -3.48
N PHE A 350 15.35 7.36 -3.27
CA PHE A 350 15.51 6.78 -1.94
C PHE A 350 16.41 7.61 -1.03
N ALA A 351 17.47 8.24 -1.55
CA ALA A 351 18.30 9.16 -0.79
C ALA A 351 17.52 10.40 -0.35
N GLY A 352 16.64 10.93 -1.21
CA GLY A 352 15.73 12.02 -0.87
C GLY A 352 14.72 11.63 0.21
N ILE A 353 14.12 10.44 0.11
CA ILE A 353 13.18 9.92 1.12
C ILE A 353 13.88 9.67 2.45
N ALA A 354 15.05 9.04 2.45
CA ALA A 354 15.84 8.79 3.66
C ALA A 354 16.29 10.11 4.32
N GLY A 355 16.90 11.00 3.55
CA GLY A 355 17.33 12.31 4.08
C GLY A 355 16.17 13.18 4.56
N GLY A 356 15.05 13.19 3.81
CA GLY A 356 13.86 13.95 4.18
C GLY A 356 13.18 13.42 5.44
N SER A 357 13.12 12.10 5.60
CA SER A 357 12.57 11.48 6.82
C SER A 357 13.48 11.70 8.03
N GLU A 358 14.80 11.56 7.91
CA GLU A 358 15.74 11.90 9.00
C GLU A 358 15.65 13.39 9.39
N LEU A 359 15.57 14.29 8.40
CA LEU A 359 15.40 15.72 8.64
C LEU A 359 14.11 16.03 9.38
N LEU A 360 13.00 15.44 8.92
CA LEU A 360 11.70 15.58 9.57
C LEU A 360 11.76 15.04 11.01
N GLY A 361 12.43 13.91 11.23
CA GLY A 361 12.66 13.34 12.56
C GLY A 361 13.43 14.28 13.47
N ALA A 362 14.52 14.87 12.98
CA ALA A 362 15.31 15.85 13.71
C ALA A 362 14.48 17.10 14.08
N TRP A 363 13.71 17.65 13.14
CA TRP A 363 12.81 18.77 13.42
C TRP A 363 11.74 18.44 14.46
N LEU A 364 11.16 17.25 14.39
CA LEU A 364 10.18 16.80 15.38
C LEU A 364 10.80 16.62 16.77
N LEU A 365 12.05 16.14 16.88
CA LEU A 365 12.77 16.07 18.16
C LEU A 365 13.08 17.46 18.73
N LEU A 366 13.50 18.40 17.89
CA LEU A 366 13.75 19.79 18.31
C LEU A 366 12.47 20.47 18.78
N ALA A 367 11.37 20.26 18.06
CA ALA A 367 10.05 20.75 18.44
C ALA A 367 9.59 20.12 19.77
N ALA A 368 9.80 18.81 19.95
CA ALA A 368 9.50 18.11 21.21
C ALA A 368 10.35 18.63 22.39
N GLY A 369 11.55 19.13 22.11
CA GLY A 369 12.45 19.75 23.09
C GLY A 369 12.16 21.23 23.36
N GLY A 370 11.16 21.83 22.71
CA GLY A 370 10.82 23.24 22.89
C GLY A 370 11.89 24.21 22.36
N VAL A 371 12.73 23.76 21.43
CA VAL A 371 13.80 24.60 20.87
C VAL A 371 13.17 25.64 19.94
N ALA A 372 13.17 26.91 20.34
CA ALA A 372 12.67 28.04 19.56
C ALA A 372 13.74 28.66 18.63
N VAL A 373 14.97 28.14 18.70
CA VAL A 373 16.12 28.65 17.96
C VAL A 373 16.03 28.24 16.48
N LEU A 374 15.87 29.22 15.59
CA LEU A 374 15.67 28.97 14.15
C LEU A 374 16.85 28.21 13.51
N GLU A 375 18.09 28.47 13.94
CA GLU A 375 19.27 27.79 13.37
C GLU A 375 19.25 26.28 13.62
N ALA A 376 18.62 25.82 14.70
CA ALA A 376 18.50 24.40 14.99
C ALA A 376 17.71 23.66 13.90
N TYR A 377 16.78 24.35 13.23
CA TYR A 377 15.99 23.78 12.14
C TYR A 377 16.65 23.98 10.78
N THR A 378 17.30 25.12 10.55
CA THR A 378 17.86 25.45 9.23
C THR A 378 19.20 24.75 8.96
N LEU A 379 20.02 24.50 9.99
CA LEU A 379 21.34 23.89 9.84
C LEU A 379 21.29 22.42 9.35
N PRO A 380 20.45 21.52 9.91
CA PRO A 380 20.33 20.15 9.40
C PRO A 380 19.85 20.11 7.95
N ALA A 381 18.89 20.98 7.60
CA ALA A 381 18.37 21.09 6.24
C ALA A 381 19.43 21.60 5.25
N ALA A 382 20.20 22.63 5.65
CA ALA A 382 21.31 23.16 4.88
C ALA A 382 22.40 22.10 4.67
N GLY A 383 22.74 21.32 5.71
CA GLY A 383 23.73 20.25 5.62
C GLY A 383 23.33 19.16 4.61
N LEU A 384 22.09 18.67 4.67
CA LEU A 384 21.57 17.69 3.72
C LEU A 384 21.51 18.24 2.29
N ALA A 385 21.05 19.48 2.12
CA ALA A 385 20.98 20.13 0.82
C ALA A 385 22.38 20.36 0.22
N LEU A 386 23.38 20.71 1.05
CA LEU A 386 24.78 20.81 0.63
C LEU A 386 25.35 19.47 0.19
N ALA A 387 25.11 18.41 0.98
CA ALA A 387 25.56 17.06 0.63
C ALA A 387 24.96 16.61 -0.70
N ALA A 388 23.65 16.79 -0.88
CA ALA A 388 22.95 16.49 -2.13
C ALA A 388 23.51 17.32 -3.31
N GLY A 389 23.73 18.62 -3.11
CA GLY A 389 24.32 19.52 -4.10
C GLY A 389 25.73 19.14 -4.52
N VAL A 390 26.60 18.74 -3.58
CA VAL A 390 27.97 18.28 -3.87
C VAL A 390 27.95 16.97 -4.66
N VAL A 391 27.10 16.02 -4.29
CA VAL A 391 26.99 14.76 -5.05
C VAL A 391 26.39 15.02 -6.43
N ALA A 392 25.39 15.91 -6.55
CA ALA A 392 24.79 16.28 -7.83
C ALA A 392 25.83 16.88 -8.79
N LEU A 393 26.69 17.78 -8.31
CA LEU A 393 27.80 18.35 -9.08
C LEU A 393 28.80 17.29 -9.57
N ARG A 394 29.03 16.22 -8.79
CA ARG A 394 29.91 15.11 -9.19
C ARG A 394 29.29 14.19 -10.26
N THR A 395 27.96 14.09 -10.27
CA THR A 395 27.25 13.16 -11.17
C THR A 395 26.73 13.80 -12.45
N ARG A 396 26.57 15.14 -12.50
CA ARG A 396 26.02 15.85 -13.65
C ARG A 396 26.98 16.96 -14.10
N PRO A 397 27.76 16.75 -15.18
CA PRO A 397 28.82 17.67 -15.60
C PRO A 397 28.33 19.02 -16.15
N GLY A 398 27.02 19.26 -16.26
CA GLY A 398 26.43 20.53 -16.69
C GLY A 398 25.77 21.36 -15.59
N LEU A 399 25.74 20.89 -14.34
CA LEU A 399 25.13 21.66 -13.23
C LEU A 399 26.07 22.77 -12.76
N ASN A 400 25.53 23.98 -12.66
CA ASN A 400 26.28 25.11 -12.12
C ASN A 400 26.34 25.04 -10.57
N SER A 401 27.41 25.59 -9.99
CA SER A 401 27.60 25.60 -8.53
C SER A 401 26.57 26.47 -7.79
N TRP A 402 25.97 27.45 -8.48
CA TRP A 402 24.96 28.35 -7.94
C TRP A 402 23.62 27.65 -7.67
N LEU A 403 23.09 26.87 -8.61
CA LEU A 403 21.84 26.11 -8.41
C LEU A 403 22.03 24.96 -7.43
N ALA A 404 23.22 24.34 -7.40
CA ALA A 404 23.48 23.18 -6.57
C ALA A 404 23.78 23.51 -5.10
N LEU A 405 24.55 24.58 -4.84
CA LEU A 405 25.03 24.90 -3.48
C LEU A 405 24.45 26.19 -2.93
N GLY A 406 24.05 27.14 -3.80
CA GLY A 406 23.56 28.45 -3.41
C GLY A 406 22.38 28.42 -2.42
N PRO A 407 21.29 27.67 -2.71
CA PRO A 407 20.14 27.59 -1.80
C PRO A 407 20.50 27.01 -0.43
N ALA A 408 21.39 26.01 -0.40
CA ALA A 408 21.79 25.34 0.83
C ALA A 408 22.70 26.24 1.70
N LEU A 409 23.64 26.95 1.08
CA LEU A 409 24.47 27.95 1.76
C LEU A 409 23.64 29.12 2.26
N ALA A 410 22.67 29.58 1.47
CA ALA A 410 21.74 30.62 1.86
C ALA A 410 20.93 30.21 3.10
N ALA A 411 20.35 29.02 3.09
CA ALA A 411 19.58 28.48 4.21
C ALA A 411 20.41 28.29 5.49
N GLY A 412 21.71 27.96 5.37
CA GLY A 412 22.59 27.80 6.53
C GLY A 412 23.12 29.12 7.11
N LEU A 413 23.41 30.11 6.25
CA LEU A 413 24.12 31.34 6.64
C LEU A 413 23.19 32.53 6.88
N LEU A 414 22.13 32.73 6.08
CA LEU A 414 21.27 33.92 6.21
C LEU A 414 20.54 34.00 7.55
N PRO A 415 19.90 32.93 8.08
CA PRO A 415 19.18 33.03 9.35
C PRO A 415 20.08 33.50 10.50
N SER A 416 21.30 32.94 10.56
CA SER A 416 22.33 33.31 11.52
C SER A 416 22.81 34.75 11.34
N LEU A 417 22.98 35.20 10.08
CA LEU A 417 23.39 36.57 9.77
C LEU A 417 22.30 37.59 10.16
N VAL A 418 21.03 37.33 9.82
CA VAL A 418 19.88 38.18 10.22
C VAL A 418 19.79 38.26 11.74
N SER A 419 19.93 37.13 12.44
CA SER A 419 19.89 37.14 13.90
C SER A 419 21.02 37.95 14.51
N VAL A 420 22.23 37.94 13.94
CA VAL A 420 23.36 38.75 14.44
C VAL A 420 23.15 40.24 14.20
N LEU A 421 22.53 40.61 13.07
CA LEU A 421 22.35 42.01 12.67
C LEU A 421 21.18 42.70 13.39
N PHE A 422 20.10 41.98 13.66
CA PHE A 422 18.84 42.56 14.11
C PHE A 422 18.37 42.12 15.50
N ALA A 423 19.01 41.15 16.14
CA ALA A 423 18.63 40.75 17.49
C ALA A 423 19.12 41.79 18.53
N PRO A 424 18.29 42.12 19.53
CA PRO A 424 18.65 43.09 20.58
C PRO A 424 19.70 42.56 21.57
N ASP A 425 19.84 41.25 21.70
CA ASP A 425 20.76 40.63 22.67
C ASP A 425 22.20 40.48 22.13
N PRO A 426 23.23 40.75 22.96
CA PRO A 426 24.61 40.54 22.58
C PRO A 426 24.94 39.04 22.46
N GLN A 427 25.18 38.56 21.23
CA GLN A 427 25.47 37.15 20.93
C GLN A 427 26.92 36.94 20.44
N PRO A 428 27.94 36.96 21.31
CA PRO A 428 29.34 36.92 20.89
C PRO A 428 29.75 35.57 20.27
N TRP A 429 29.24 34.44 20.79
CA TRP A 429 29.67 33.11 20.31
C TRP A 429 29.08 32.78 18.93
N ARG A 430 27.85 33.20 18.65
CA ARG A 430 27.23 33.06 17.32
C ARG A 430 28.00 33.82 16.24
N ARG A 431 28.55 34.99 16.56
CA ARG A 431 29.35 35.79 15.63
C ARG A 431 30.65 35.09 15.26
N LEU A 432 31.36 34.54 16.25
CA LEU A 432 32.57 33.74 16.01
C LEU A 432 32.27 32.47 15.20
N LEU A 433 31.20 31.74 15.56
CA LEU A 433 30.80 30.52 14.85
C LEU A 433 30.36 30.82 13.40
N LEU A 434 29.61 31.90 13.16
CA LEU A 434 29.20 32.34 11.83
C LEU A 434 30.41 32.77 11.00
N GLY A 435 31.33 33.53 11.58
CA GLY A 435 32.58 33.94 10.93
C GLY A 435 33.46 32.74 10.56
N ALA A 436 33.65 31.79 11.48
CA ALA A 436 34.39 30.56 11.23
C ALA A 436 33.73 29.69 10.14
N ALA A 437 32.40 29.53 10.18
CA ALA A 437 31.65 28.80 9.17
C ALA A 437 31.75 29.46 7.79
N ALA A 438 31.56 30.78 7.70
CA ALA A 438 31.67 31.52 6.44
C ALA A 438 33.09 31.46 5.85
N LEU A 439 34.12 31.53 6.69
CA LEU A 439 35.52 31.35 6.28
C LEU A 439 35.80 29.93 5.77
N GLY A 440 35.27 28.90 6.46
CA GLY A 440 35.33 27.51 5.98
C GLY A 440 34.67 27.33 4.62
N VAL A 441 33.51 27.96 4.39
CA VAL A 441 32.80 27.93 3.10
C VAL A 441 33.62 28.61 1.99
N VAL A 442 34.28 29.74 2.27
CA VAL A 442 35.16 30.42 1.31
C VAL A 442 36.38 29.56 0.97
N LEU A 443 37.05 28.98 1.96
CA LEU A 443 38.22 28.12 1.75
C LEU A 443 37.86 26.85 0.96
N ALA A 444 36.73 26.22 1.29
CA ALA A 444 36.22 25.07 0.55
C ALA A 444 35.85 25.44 -0.90
N GLY A 445 35.25 26.61 -1.12
CA GLY A 445 34.97 27.15 -2.45
C GLY A 445 36.24 27.44 -3.26
N ALA A 446 37.22 28.08 -2.63
CA ALA A 446 38.48 28.47 -3.27
C ALA A 446 39.33 27.25 -3.67
N THR A 447 39.46 26.26 -2.78
CA THR A 447 40.21 25.02 -3.05
C THR A 447 39.57 24.18 -4.16
N ARG A 448 38.24 24.17 -4.24
CA ARG A 448 37.47 23.42 -5.26
C ARG A 448 37.15 24.24 -6.52
N ARG A 449 37.60 25.51 -6.59
CA ARG A 449 37.30 26.49 -7.67
C ARG A 449 35.80 26.68 -7.94
N TRP A 450 34.97 26.61 -6.90
CA TRP A 450 33.52 26.87 -7.01
C TRP A 450 33.21 28.32 -6.65
N GLN A 451 32.45 29.01 -7.52
CA GLN A 451 32.17 30.45 -7.35
C GLN A 451 31.11 30.73 -6.28
N ALA A 452 30.04 29.93 -6.20
CA ALA A 452 28.94 30.18 -5.26
C ALA A 452 29.37 30.18 -3.77
N PRO A 453 30.19 29.23 -3.29
CA PRO A 453 30.66 29.24 -1.90
C PRO A 453 31.57 30.44 -1.57
N VAL A 454 32.46 30.82 -2.50
CA VAL A 454 33.35 31.97 -2.30
C VAL A 454 32.56 33.27 -2.19
N LEU A 455 31.57 33.46 -3.06
CA LEU A 455 30.78 34.70 -3.09
C LEU A 455 29.80 34.79 -1.90
N LEU A 456 29.08 33.72 -1.57
CA LEU A 456 28.13 33.73 -0.44
C LEU A 456 28.84 33.77 0.92
N GLY A 457 29.89 32.96 1.10
CA GLY A 457 30.71 33.00 2.32
C GLY A 457 31.46 34.33 2.46
N GLY A 458 32.03 34.84 1.35
CA GLY A 458 32.75 36.12 1.34
C GLY A 458 31.86 37.31 1.63
N ASN A 459 30.65 37.35 1.06
CA ASN A 459 29.69 38.42 1.34
C ASN A 459 29.22 38.38 2.80
N THR A 460 28.97 37.17 3.35
CA THR A 460 28.61 37.00 4.76
C THR A 460 29.74 37.50 5.69
N LEU A 461 31.00 37.16 5.39
CA LEU A 461 32.16 37.68 6.11
C LEU A 461 32.30 39.20 6.00
N ALA A 462 32.08 39.77 4.81
CA ALA A 462 32.19 41.21 4.59
C ALA A 462 31.14 41.98 5.41
N VAL A 463 29.89 41.52 5.39
CA VAL A 463 28.81 42.13 6.20
C VAL A 463 29.10 41.99 7.68
N LEU A 464 29.56 40.81 8.14
CA LEU A 464 29.92 40.59 9.54
C LEU A 464 31.09 41.47 9.99
N ALA A 465 32.12 41.59 9.16
CA ALA A 465 33.28 42.43 9.43
C ALA A 465 32.90 43.92 9.46
N LEU A 466 32.03 44.37 8.55
CA LEU A 466 31.51 45.74 8.56
C LEU A 466 30.69 46.02 9.81
N TYR A 467 29.83 45.07 10.21
CA TYR A 467 29.04 45.18 11.44
C TYR A 467 29.92 45.31 12.69
N GLU A 468 30.95 44.47 12.82
CA GLU A 468 31.91 44.58 13.93
C GLU A 468 32.74 45.86 13.88
N LEU A 469 33.09 46.35 12.68
CA LEU A 469 33.81 47.62 12.51
C LEU A 469 32.96 48.81 12.96
N VAL A 470 31.68 48.84 12.62
CA VAL A 470 30.72 49.88 13.03
C VAL A 470 30.47 49.81 14.54
N ARG A 471 30.34 48.61 15.11
CA ARG A 471 30.12 48.42 16.55
C ARG A 471 31.36 48.73 17.39
N GLY A 472 32.54 48.46 16.85
CA GLY A 472 33.84 48.74 17.47
C GLY A 472 34.37 50.14 17.17
N TRP A 473 33.61 50.99 16.46
CA TRP A 473 34.04 52.29 15.97
C TRP A 473 34.54 53.21 17.08
N ASP A 474 33.91 53.15 18.25
CA ASP A 474 34.25 53.96 19.42
C ASP A 474 35.43 53.39 20.22
N LEU A 475 35.78 52.12 20.01
CA LEU A 475 36.87 51.42 20.70
C LEU A 475 38.17 51.38 19.88
N LEU A 476 38.11 51.74 18.60
CA LEU A 476 39.24 51.68 17.67
C LEU A 476 40.04 52.99 17.69
N PRO A 477 41.36 52.92 17.99
CA PRO A 477 42.25 54.07 17.81
C PRO A 477 42.22 54.60 16.36
N ARG A 478 42.10 55.92 16.21
CA ARG A 478 41.93 56.59 14.90
C ARG A 478 43.03 56.30 13.86
N TRP A 479 44.22 55.88 14.30
CA TRP A 479 45.34 55.57 13.39
C TRP A 479 45.14 54.28 12.59
N ILE A 480 44.28 53.35 13.06
CA ILE A 480 44.00 52.08 12.37
C ILE A 480 43.32 52.33 11.00
N PHE A 481 42.51 53.38 10.89
CA PHE A 481 41.85 53.74 9.63
C PHE A 481 42.85 54.19 8.57
N LEU A 482 43.88 54.95 8.96
CA LEU A 482 44.96 55.36 8.07
C LEU A 482 45.77 54.16 7.61
N ALA A 483 46.06 53.21 8.52
CA ALA A 483 46.73 51.96 8.18
C ALA A 483 45.90 51.12 7.20
N GLY A 484 44.58 51.01 7.42
CA GLY A 484 43.66 50.30 6.53
C GLY A 484 43.56 50.93 5.14
N GLY A 485 43.40 52.26 5.07
CA GLY A 485 43.40 53.00 3.80
C GLY A 485 44.73 52.88 3.05
N GLY A 486 45.85 52.94 3.77
CA GLY A 486 47.19 52.74 3.21
C GLY A 486 47.37 51.33 2.62
N LEU A 487 46.96 50.29 3.35
CA LEU A 487 46.97 48.91 2.85
C LEU A 487 46.09 48.73 1.61
N ALA A 488 44.91 49.36 1.58
CA ALA A 488 44.02 49.31 0.42
C ALA A 488 44.65 49.97 -0.82
N LEU A 489 45.29 51.13 -0.65
CA LEU A 489 46.01 51.81 -1.73
C LEU A 489 47.20 50.99 -2.23
N ILE A 490 47.98 50.38 -1.32
CA ILE A 490 49.10 49.51 -1.67
C ILE A 490 48.59 48.26 -2.42
N GLY A 491 47.49 47.66 -1.97
CA GLY A 491 46.87 46.52 -2.63
C GLY A 491 46.36 46.85 -4.04
N LEU A 492 45.68 47.99 -4.20
CA LEU A 492 45.22 48.49 -5.50
C LEU A 492 46.39 48.76 -6.44
N ALA A 493 47.44 49.43 -5.94
CA ALA A 493 48.66 49.68 -6.70
C ALA A 493 49.32 48.36 -7.14
N ALA A 494 49.43 47.37 -6.24
CA ALA A 494 50.00 46.07 -6.54
C ALA A 494 49.17 45.29 -7.58
N THR A 495 47.84 45.38 -7.53
CA THR A 495 46.94 44.68 -8.45
C THR A 495 46.92 45.34 -9.83
N TYR A 496 46.95 46.67 -9.86
CA TYR A 496 47.08 47.45 -11.09
C TYR A 496 48.39 47.15 -11.80
N GLU A 497 49.49 47.13 -11.05
CA GLU A 497 50.82 46.84 -11.58
C GLU A 497 50.94 45.40 -12.11
N ARG A 498 50.30 44.42 -11.45
CA ARG A 498 50.18 43.05 -11.98
C ARG A 498 49.40 42.99 -13.30
N ARG A 499 48.23 43.62 -13.38
CA ARG A 499 47.42 43.66 -14.62
C ARG A 499 48.16 44.37 -15.76
N ARG A 500 48.89 45.45 -15.45
CA ARG A 500 49.69 46.17 -16.43
C ARG A 500 50.83 45.31 -16.99
N ARG A 501 51.50 44.54 -16.12
CA ARG A 501 52.55 43.60 -16.53
C ARG A 501 51.99 42.44 -17.36
N ASP A 502 50.83 41.89 -17.01
CA ASP A 502 50.19 40.81 -17.79
C ASP A 502 49.74 41.30 -19.17
N LEU A 503 49.19 42.51 -19.28
CA LEU A 503 48.86 43.13 -20.55
C LEU A 503 50.11 43.43 -21.40
N ALA A 504 51.20 43.87 -20.77
CA ALA A 504 52.47 44.08 -21.47
C ALA A 504 53.05 42.75 -22.01
N ARG A 505 52.96 41.67 -21.23
CA ARG A 505 53.38 40.32 -21.66
C ARG A 505 52.52 39.78 -22.80
N LEU A 506 51.21 40.00 -22.76
CA LEU A 506 50.28 39.62 -23.84
C LEU A 506 50.57 40.41 -25.12
N ARG A 507 50.79 41.72 -25.05
CA ARG A 507 51.17 42.54 -26.22
C ARG A 507 52.51 42.09 -26.82
N ALA A 508 53.50 41.80 -25.98
CA ALA A 508 54.80 41.30 -26.43
C ALA A 508 54.71 39.88 -27.03
N ALA A 509 53.77 39.04 -26.58
CA ALA A 509 53.52 37.73 -27.18
C ALA A 509 52.80 37.84 -28.53
N VAL A 510 51.79 38.71 -28.64
CA VAL A 510 51.06 38.96 -29.91
C VAL A 510 51.96 39.60 -30.96
N GLY A 511 52.81 40.55 -30.58
CA GLY A 511 53.79 41.17 -31.49
C GLY A 511 54.95 40.25 -31.92
N ARG A 512 55.00 38.99 -31.46
CA ARG A 512 55.94 37.96 -31.94
C ARG A 512 55.27 36.91 -32.84
N MET A 513 53.96 37.00 -33.05
CA MET A 513 53.17 36.10 -33.91
C MET A 513 52.66 36.76 -35.19
N GLY A 514 52.90 38.06 -35.38
CA GLY A 514 52.86 38.74 -36.67
C GLY A 514 54.27 39.18 -37.02
#